data_AF-A2EYJ8-F1
#
_entry.id   AF-A2EYJ8-F1
#
_cell.length_a   1.000
_cell.length_b   1.000
_cell.length_c   1.000
_cell.angle_alpha   90.00
_cell.angle_beta   90.00
_cell.angle_gamma   90.00
#
_symmetry.space_group_name_H-M   'P 1'
#
loop_
_entity.id
_entity.type
_entity.pdbx_description
1 polymer ?
#
loop_
_entity_poly.entity_id
_entity_poly.type
_entity_poly.pdbx_seq_one_letter_code
_entity_poly.pdbx_strand_id
1 'polypeptide(L)'
;MKCKDGEAMIPGDSVCHQYICNKYDNFTLITPNYGDIDANFTNITCTKENAGKNFTIKLPEYLDVYKNITCIDPELFCRTVKLQEMHFVRDPFDPDLSVTQLDDPYAESQSARLTRVISQYTVVGITVIFVIIIIVFIVIFKYRSSHGDQEKFDNVETADRVRRSNKFNQTKQEEIEEVQDANSGDNYLSD
;
A
#
# COMPACT_ATOMS: atom_id res chain seq x y z
N MET A 1 22.62 14.23 -35.77
CA MET A 1 22.90 14.26 -34.31
C MET A 1 22.02 13.22 -33.66
N LYS A 2 22.55 12.34 -32.80
CA LYS A 2 21.76 11.34 -32.06
C LYS A 2 21.92 11.63 -30.57
N CYS A 3 20.81 11.65 -29.84
CA CYS A 3 20.82 11.72 -28.38
C CYS A 3 21.17 10.34 -27.80
N LYS A 4 21.67 10.30 -26.56
CA LYS A 4 21.88 9.04 -25.84
C LYS A 4 20.54 8.49 -25.36
N ASP A 5 20.52 7.22 -24.96
CA ASP A 5 19.33 6.62 -24.36
C ASP A 5 18.91 7.41 -23.10
N GLY A 6 17.59 7.65 -22.96
CA GLY A 6 17.05 8.51 -21.91
C GLY A 6 17.21 10.02 -22.15
N GLU A 7 17.77 10.44 -23.30
CA GLU A 7 17.86 11.84 -23.72
C GLU A 7 17.07 12.11 -25.00
N ALA A 8 16.51 13.32 -25.11
CA ALA A 8 15.75 13.75 -26.28
C ALA A 8 15.95 15.24 -26.55
N MET A 9 15.64 15.63 -27.79
CA MET A 9 15.68 17.02 -28.24
C MET A 9 14.29 17.44 -28.70
N ILE A 10 13.89 18.67 -28.35
CA ILE A 10 12.60 19.25 -28.76
C ILE A 10 12.77 20.34 -29.82
N PRO A 11 11.72 20.67 -30.59
CA PRO A 11 11.76 21.74 -31.57
C PRO A 11 12.10 23.08 -30.93
N GLY A 12 12.94 23.84 -31.62
CA GLY A 12 13.50 25.08 -31.08
C GLY A 12 14.68 24.84 -30.14
N ASP A 13 15.03 23.58 -29.86
CA ASP A 13 16.26 23.22 -29.19
C ASP A 13 17.21 22.38 -30.07
N SER A 14 18.51 22.50 -29.81
CA SER A 14 19.60 21.87 -30.54
C SER A 14 20.48 21.00 -29.63
N VAL A 15 20.06 20.83 -28.37
CA VAL A 15 20.78 20.11 -27.32
C VAL A 15 19.88 18.98 -26.83
N CYS A 16 20.48 17.82 -26.55
CA CYS A 16 19.80 16.68 -25.96
C CYS A 16 19.70 16.89 -24.45
N HIS A 17 18.51 16.65 -23.89
CA HIS A 17 18.26 16.74 -22.46
C HIS A 17 17.65 15.44 -21.96
N GLN A 18 17.90 15.11 -20.70
CA GLN A 18 17.20 14.02 -20.05
C GLN A 18 15.71 14.35 -19.98
N TYR A 19 14.87 13.36 -20.23
CA TYR A 19 13.43 13.53 -20.19
C TYR A 19 12.79 12.54 -19.21
N ILE A 20 11.67 12.96 -18.63
CA ILE A 20 10.85 12.13 -17.76
C ILE A 20 9.43 12.16 -18.31
N CYS A 21 8.89 11.00 -18.69
CA CYS A 21 7.52 10.85 -19.13
C CYS A 21 6.62 10.38 -17.98
N ASN A 22 5.61 11.18 -17.64
CA ASN A 22 4.53 10.73 -16.78
C ASN A 22 3.42 10.12 -17.63
N LYS A 23 3.66 8.88 -18.08
CA LYS A 23 2.83 8.17 -19.06
C LYS A 23 2.67 8.98 -20.35
N TYR A 24 1.48 9.53 -20.59
CA TYR A 24 1.12 10.34 -21.75
C TYR A 24 0.43 11.66 -21.37
N ASP A 25 0.44 12.02 -20.08
CA ASP A 25 -0.25 13.22 -19.58
C ASP A 25 0.66 14.44 -19.63
N ASN A 26 1.93 14.26 -19.29
CA ASN A 26 2.97 15.28 -19.39
C ASN A 26 4.37 14.66 -19.49
N PHE A 27 5.32 15.47 -19.94
CA PHE A 27 6.74 15.16 -19.83
C PHE A 27 7.52 16.37 -19.35
N THR A 28 8.65 16.11 -18.70
CA THR A 28 9.57 17.13 -18.22
C THR A 28 10.94 16.90 -18.81
N LEU A 29 11.55 17.95 -19.35
CA LEU A 29 12.96 17.98 -19.73
C LEU A 29 13.78 18.58 -18.59
N ILE A 30 14.85 17.87 -18.22
CA ILE A 30 15.79 18.32 -17.21
C ILE A 30 16.78 19.26 -17.88
N THR A 31 16.61 20.56 -17.67
CA THR A 31 17.36 21.61 -18.35
C THR A 31 18.09 22.49 -17.34
N PRO A 32 19.14 21.98 -16.69
CA PRO A 32 19.83 22.71 -15.61
C PRO A 32 20.58 23.93 -16.10
N ASN A 33 20.75 24.09 -17.42
CA ASN A 33 21.41 25.24 -18.04
C ASN A 33 20.42 26.27 -18.59
N TYR A 34 19.11 26.08 -18.39
CA TYR A 34 18.09 27.01 -18.88
C TYR A 34 17.49 27.78 -17.74
N GLY A 35 17.36 29.08 -17.93
CA GLY A 35 16.72 30.00 -17.01
C GLY A 35 15.37 30.48 -17.54
N ASP A 36 14.48 30.82 -16.62
CA ASP A 36 13.32 31.67 -16.91
C ASP A 36 13.77 33.10 -17.31
N ILE A 37 12.82 33.99 -17.58
CA ILE A 37 13.03 35.42 -17.88
C ILE A 37 13.89 36.07 -16.79
N ASP A 38 13.72 35.65 -15.53
CA ASP A 38 14.48 36.12 -14.37
C ASP A 38 15.83 35.41 -14.17
N ALA A 39 16.28 34.60 -15.15
CA ALA A 39 17.50 33.78 -15.10
C ALA A 39 17.53 32.69 -14.02
N ASN A 40 16.38 32.34 -13.44
CA ASN A 40 16.27 31.22 -12.50
C ASN A 40 16.23 29.88 -13.25
N PHE A 41 17.11 28.95 -12.87
CA PHE A 41 17.16 27.63 -13.50
C PHE A 41 15.82 26.91 -13.43
N THR A 42 15.33 26.44 -14.58
CA THR A 42 14.00 25.85 -14.69
C THR A 42 14.02 24.60 -15.57
N ASN A 43 13.21 23.62 -15.19
CA ASN A 43 12.93 22.44 -15.99
C ASN A 43 11.69 22.70 -16.85
N ILE A 44 11.76 22.34 -18.11
CA ILE A 44 10.65 22.55 -19.04
C ILE A 44 9.66 21.41 -18.88
N THR A 45 8.42 21.72 -18.48
CA THR A 45 7.35 20.73 -18.40
C THR A 45 6.29 21.00 -19.45
N CYS A 46 6.06 20.01 -20.31
CA CYS A 46 5.06 20.07 -21.36
C CYS A 46 3.85 19.20 -20.99
N THR A 47 2.67 19.79 -21.12
CA THR A 47 1.36 19.21 -20.84
C THR A 47 0.46 19.35 -22.07
N LYS A 48 -0.68 18.66 -22.09
CA LYS A 48 -1.65 18.79 -23.20
C LYS A 48 -2.17 20.22 -23.38
N GLU A 49 -2.19 21.02 -22.32
CA GLU A 49 -2.66 22.41 -22.35
C GLU A 49 -1.65 23.37 -22.99
N ASN A 50 -0.37 23.00 -22.99
CA ASN A 50 0.72 23.82 -23.51
C ASN A 50 1.36 23.27 -24.79
N ALA A 51 0.86 22.14 -25.29
CA ALA A 51 1.23 21.57 -26.57
C ALA A 51 1.07 22.59 -27.72
N GLY A 52 2.09 22.71 -28.56
CA GLY A 52 2.16 23.65 -29.68
C GLY A 52 2.42 25.11 -29.30
N LYS A 53 2.51 25.44 -28.00
CA LYS A 53 2.86 26.80 -27.55
C LYS A 53 4.37 26.97 -27.52
N ASN A 54 4.79 28.20 -27.85
CA ASN A 54 6.18 28.61 -27.79
C ASN A 54 6.47 29.27 -26.44
N PHE A 55 7.62 28.96 -25.86
CA PHE A 55 8.12 29.56 -24.63
C PHE A 55 9.50 30.13 -24.91
N THR A 56 9.79 31.29 -24.33
CA THR A 56 11.11 31.89 -24.40
C THR A 56 11.88 31.51 -23.15
N ILE A 57 13.02 30.86 -23.35
CA ILE A 57 13.98 30.53 -22.29
C ILE A 57 15.21 31.42 -22.43
N LYS A 58 15.85 31.72 -21.30
CA LYS A 58 17.13 32.40 -21.24
C LYS A 58 18.24 31.36 -21.03
N LEU A 59 19.40 31.56 -21.66
CA LEU A 59 20.58 30.75 -21.37
C LEU A 59 21.46 31.52 -20.37
N PRO A 60 21.48 31.19 -19.06
CA PRO A 60 22.17 31.99 -18.05
C PRO A 60 23.69 32.06 -18.25
N GLU A 61 24.25 31.05 -18.92
CA GLU A 61 25.69 30.98 -19.26
C GLU A 61 26.08 32.01 -20.35
N TYR A 62 25.13 32.51 -21.14
CA TYR A 62 25.36 33.46 -22.22
C TYR A 62 24.56 34.75 -21.98
N LEU A 63 25.25 35.89 -21.90
CA LEU A 63 24.60 37.18 -21.70
C LEU A 63 23.59 37.48 -22.84
N ASP A 64 22.34 37.74 -22.45
CA ASP A 64 21.22 38.17 -23.31
C ASP A 64 20.86 37.25 -24.50
N VAL A 65 21.14 35.95 -24.38
CA VAL A 65 20.68 34.96 -25.37
C VAL A 65 19.35 34.36 -24.93
N TYR A 66 18.34 34.54 -25.78
CA TYR A 66 17.01 33.98 -25.63
C TYR A 66 16.73 32.98 -26.73
N LYS A 67 16.08 31.86 -26.39
CA LYS A 67 15.70 30.81 -27.34
C LYS A 67 14.21 30.54 -27.21
N ASN A 68 13.55 30.38 -28.35
CA ASN A 68 12.16 29.95 -28.38
C ASN A 68 12.10 28.45 -28.56
N ILE A 69 11.47 27.79 -27.61
CA ILE A 69 11.23 26.34 -27.61
C ILE A 69 9.73 26.08 -27.77
N THR A 70 9.39 24.98 -28.43
CA THR A 70 7.99 24.59 -28.62
C THR A 70 7.71 23.29 -27.87
N CYS A 71 6.68 23.28 -27.02
CA CYS A 71 6.21 22.04 -26.41
C CYS A 71 5.51 21.16 -27.43
N ILE A 72 5.87 19.88 -27.49
CA ILE A 72 5.16 18.87 -28.28
C ILE A 72 4.05 18.27 -27.42
N ASP A 73 3.02 17.72 -28.06
CA ASP A 73 2.02 16.92 -27.37
C ASP A 73 2.70 15.76 -26.60
N PRO A 74 2.41 15.59 -25.29
CA PRO A 74 3.06 14.58 -24.47
C PRO A 74 2.77 13.14 -24.92
N GLU A 75 1.60 12.88 -25.52
CA GLU A 75 1.29 11.56 -26.07
C GLU A 75 2.18 11.26 -27.27
N LEU A 76 2.33 12.21 -28.19
CA LEU A 76 3.21 12.05 -29.36
C LEU A 76 4.67 11.89 -28.95
N PHE A 77 5.16 12.74 -28.05
CA PHE A 77 6.54 12.70 -27.60
C PHE A 77 6.85 11.41 -26.86
N CYS A 78 6.13 11.11 -25.77
CA CYS A 78 6.40 9.95 -24.91
C CYS A 78 6.20 8.62 -25.65
N ARG A 79 5.23 8.54 -26.58
CA ARG A 79 5.07 7.34 -27.41
C ARG A 79 6.22 7.15 -28.39
N THR A 80 6.73 8.23 -28.98
CA THR A 80 7.84 8.17 -29.94
C THR A 80 9.13 7.73 -29.24
N VAL A 81 9.51 8.39 -28.15
CA VAL A 81 10.73 8.04 -27.41
C VAL A 81 10.63 6.64 -26.82
N LYS A 82 9.47 6.23 -26.31
CA LYS A 82 9.23 4.84 -25.87
C LYS A 82 9.41 3.85 -27.01
N LEU A 83 8.86 4.10 -28.19
CA LEU A 83 9.04 3.23 -29.37
C LEU A 83 10.49 3.15 -29.82
N GLN A 84 11.27 4.22 -29.63
CA GLN A 84 12.70 4.20 -29.93
C GLN A 84 13.51 3.43 -28.88
N GLU A 85 13.09 3.45 -27.62
CA GLU A 85 13.75 2.73 -26.53
C GLU A 85 13.30 1.27 -26.41
N MET A 86 12.14 0.92 -26.98
CA MET A 86 11.67 -0.46 -27.04
C MET A 86 12.51 -1.26 -28.03
N HIS A 87 13.35 -2.13 -27.48
CA HIS A 87 14.11 -3.10 -28.24
C HIS A 87 13.36 -4.43 -28.27
N PHE A 88 13.38 -5.11 -29.41
CA PHE A 88 12.91 -6.50 -29.47
C PHE A 88 13.87 -7.35 -28.64
N VAL A 89 13.34 -7.98 -27.60
CA VAL A 89 14.14 -8.85 -26.70
C VAL A 89 14.33 -10.24 -27.33
N ARG A 90 13.55 -10.57 -28.38
CA ARG A 90 13.60 -11.83 -29.11
C ARG A 90 13.36 -11.69 -30.61
N ASP A 91 13.70 -12.75 -31.32
CA ASP A 91 13.40 -12.92 -32.73
C ASP A 91 11.87 -12.91 -32.95
N PRO A 92 11.33 -12.01 -33.78
CA PRO A 92 9.90 -11.97 -34.10
C PRO A 92 9.39 -13.23 -34.82
N PHE A 93 10.28 -14.10 -35.30
CA PHE A 93 9.93 -15.38 -35.94
C PHE A 93 10.07 -16.60 -35.02
N ASP A 94 10.40 -16.40 -33.74
CA ASP A 94 10.44 -17.48 -32.75
C ASP A 94 9.01 -18.05 -32.54
N PRO A 95 8.77 -19.36 -32.76
CA PRO A 95 7.45 -19.97 -32.61
C PRO A 95 6.96 -20.02 -31.14
N ASP A 96 7.82 -19.73 -30.17
CA ASP A 96 7.45 -19.73 -28.75
C ASP A 96 6.67 -18.46 -28.35
N LEU A 97 5.34 -18.54 -28.44
CA LEU A 97 4.39 -17.47 -28.08
C LEU A 97 4.22 -17.27 -26.56
N SER A 98 4.89 -18.06 -25.73
CA SER A 98 4.71 -18.01 -24.27
C SER A 98 5.48 -16.87 -23.59
N VAL A 99 6.36 -16.17 -24.33
CA VAL A 99 7.32 -15.19 -23.79
C VAL A 99 6.98 -13.77 -24.27
N THR A 100 7.12 -12.78 -23.38
CA THR A 100 6.95 -11.36 -23.72
C THR A 100 7.96 -10.93 -24.78
N GLN A 101 7.45 -10.50 -25.93
CA GLN A 101 8.28 -10.03 -27.05
C GLN A 101 8.82 -8.59 -26.88
N LEU A 102 8.20 -7.82 -25.99
CA LEU A 102 8.45 -6.39 -25.83
C LEU A 102 8.49 -6.03 -24.34
N ASP A 103 9.58 -5.41 -23.90
CA ASP A 103 9.69 -4.85 -22.55
C ASP A 103 8.99 -3.48 -22.51
N ASP A 104 7.73 -3.48 -22.08
CA ASP A 104 6.95 -2.26 -21.85
C ASP A 104 6.92 -1.93 -20.35
N PRO A 105 7.56 -0.82 -19.90
CA PRO A 105 7.56 -0.42 -18.48
C PRO A 105 6.19 0.02 -17.94
N TYR A 106 5.20 0.22 -18.81
CA TYR A 106 3.81 0.51 -18.45
C TYR A 106 2.86 -0.67 -18.66
N ALA A 107 3.36 -1.84 -19.10
CA ALA A 107 2.55 -3.04 -19.12
C ALA A 107 2.09 -3.33 -17.68
N GLU A 108 0.76 -3.38 -17.47
CA GLU A 108 0.23 -3.86 -16.21
C GLU A 108 0.81 -5.26 -15.95
N SER A 109 1.50 -5.42 -14.82
CA SER A 109 1.92 -6.76 -14.41
C SER A 109 0.68 -7.64 -14.30
N GLN A 110 0.75 -8.89 -14.77
CA GLN A 110 -0.38 -9.83 -14.64
C GLN A 110 -0.85 -9.97 -13.18
N SER A 111 0.08 -9.77 -12.24
CA SER A 111 -0.21 -9.65 -10.81
C SER A 111 -1.16 -8.51 -10.49
N ALA A 112 -0.96 -7.29 -11.01
CA ALA A 112 -1.84 -6.15 -10.74
C ALA A 112 -3.26 -6.37 -11.26
N ARG A 113 -3.40 -7.01 -12.44
CA ARG A 113 -4.70 -7.44 -12.98
C ARG A 113 -5.39 -8.46 -12.09
N LEU A 114 -4.67 -9.49 -11.65
CA LEU A 114 -5.20 -10.53 -10.75
C LEU A 114 -5.63 -9.94 -9.40
N THR A 115 -4.84 -9.04 -8.80
CA THR A 115 -5.19 -8.39 -7.54
C THR A 115 -6.46 -7.57 -7.65
N ARG A 116 -6.66 -6.87 -8.79
CA ARG A 116 -7.89 -6.09 -9.03
C ARG A 116 -9.13 -6.97 -9.15
N VAL A 117 -9.02 -8.13 -9.79
CA VAL A 117 -10.10 -9.11 -9.89
C VAL A 117 -10.39 -9.75 -8.52
N ILE A 118 -9.37 -10.21 -7.80
CA ILE A 118 -9.50 -10.85 -6.48
C ILE A 118 -10.10 -9.88 -5.44
N SER A 119 -9.75 -8.59 -5.52
CA SER A 119 -10.31 -7.55 -4.65
C SER A 119 -11.81 -7.36 -4.84
N GLN A 120 -12.34 -7.51 -6.05
CA GLN A 120 -13.79 -7.35 -6.28
C GLN A 120 -14.59 -8.54 -5.72
N TYR A 121 -14.07 -9.76 -5.86
CA TYR A 121 -14.74 -10.96 -5.34
C TYR A 121 -14.76 -11.04 -3.81
N THR A 122 -13.70 -10.59 -3.14
CA THR A 122 -13.64 -10.57 -1.66
C THR A 122 -14.64 -9.60 -1.06
N VAL A 123 -14.80 -8.41 -1.65
CA VAL A 123 -15.78 -7.41 -1.19
C VAL A 123 -17.21 -7.95 -1.34
N VAL A 124 -17.55 -8.53 -2.50
CA VAL A 124 -18.88 -9.11 -2.73
C VAL A 124 -19.14 -10.29 -1.78
N GLY A 125 -18.17 -11.19 -1.61
CA GLY A 125 -18.30 -12.34 -0.70
C GLY A 125 -18.59 -11.93 0.75
N ILE A 126 -17.84 -10.94 1.27
CA ILE A 126 -18.04 -10.45 2.65
C ILE A 126 -19.43 -9.82 2.82
N THR A 127 -19.90 -9.03 1.84
CA THR A 127 -21.23 -8.41 1.93
C THR A 127 -22.36 -9.44 2.00
N VAL A 128 -22.28 -10.51 1.21
CA VAL A 128 -23.29 -11.59 1.23
C VAL A 128 -23.29 -12.32 2.58
N ILE A 129 -22.12 -12.61 3.15
CA ILE A 129 -22.01 -13.26 4.45
C ILE A 129 -22.64 -12.40 5.56
N PHE A 130 -22.38 -11.09 5.56
CA PHE A 130 -22.98 -10.17 6.53
C PHE A 130 -24.51 -10.14 6.45
N VAL A 131 -25.07 -10.13 5.23
CA VAL A 131 -26.53 -10.17 5.04
C VAL A 131 -27.13 -11.46 5.61
N ILE A 132 -26.48 -12.61 5.38
CA ILE A 132 -26.94 -13.89 5.94
C ILE A 132 -26.93 -13.87 7.47
N ILE A 133 -25.86 -13.35 8.09
CA ILE A 133 -25.75 -13.24 9.55
C ILE A 133 -26.88 -12.37 10.13
N ILE A 134 -27.18 -11.23 9.49
CA ILE A 134 -28.27 -10.35 9.92
C ILE A 134 -29.62 -11.07 9.86
N ILE A 135 -29.90 -11.81 8.79
CA ILE A 135 -31.15 -12.57 8.65
C ILE A 135 -31.26 -13.63 9.76
N VAL A 136 -30.20 -14.40 10.02
CA VAL A 136 -30.18 -15.41 11.08
C VAL A 136 -30.40 -14.76 12.45
N PHE A 137 -29.77 -13.61 12.71
CA PHE A 137 -29.92 -12.89 13.97
C PHE A 137 -31.37 -12.42 14.19
N ILE A 138 -32.02 -11.89 13.13
CA ILE A 138 -33.44 -11.51 13.18
C ILE A 138 -34.33 -12.71 13.47
N VAL A 139 -34.06 -13.86 12.84
CA VAL A 139 -34.83 -15.10 13.08
C VAL A 139 -34.67 -15.58 14.52
N ILE A 140 -33.44 -15.64 15.04
CA ILE A 140 -33.15 -16.06 16.42
C ILE A 140 -33.80 -15.09 17.42
N PHE A 141 -33.69 -13.78 17.18
CA PHE A 141 -34.26 -12.77 18.06
C PHE A 141 -35.79 -12.87 18.08
N LYS A 142 -36.43 -13.05 16.92
CA LYS A 142 -37.87 -13.25 16.81
C LYS A 142 -38.32 -14.56 17.47
N TYR A 143 -37.53 -15.63 17.33
CA TYR A 143 -37.78 -16.92 17.98
C TYR A 143 -37.71 -16.79 19.51
N ARG A 144 -36.65 -16.16 20.05
CA ARG A 144 -36.51 -15.89 21.49
C ARG A 144 -37.61 -14.98 22.03
N SER A 145 -37.96 -13.92 21.31
CA SER A 145 -39.05 -13.02 21.69
C SER A 145 -40.42 -13.71 21.71
N SER A 146 -40.59 -14.79 20.94
CA SER A 146 -41.84 -15.54 20.88
C SER A 146 -41.94 -16.69 21.88
N HIS A 147 -40.85 -17.06 22.59
CA HIS A 147 -40.80 -18.22 23.51
C HIS A 147 -40.26 -17.85 24.91
N GLY A 148 -40.28 -16.57 25.28
CA GLY A 148 -39.58 -16.03 26.46
C GLY A 148 -40.33 -15.95 27.79
N ASP A 149 -41.51 -16.56 27.96
CA ASP A 149 -42.29 -16.46 29.21
C ASP A 149 -42.40 -17.77 30.03
N GLN A 150 -41.52 -18.75 29.81
CA GLN A 150 -41.65 -20.03 30.52
C GLN A 150 -40.32 -20.71 30.85
N GLU A 151 -39.45 -20.06 31.62
CA GLU A 151 -38.45 -20.77 32.45
C GLU A 151 -37.83 -19.82 33.49
N LYS A 152 -38.52 -19.63 34.63
CA LYS A 152 -37.94 -18.95 35.79
C LYS A 152 -38.45 -19.52 37.13
N PHE A 153 -38.45 -20.83 37.25
CA PHE A 153 -38.44 -21.60 38.50
C PHE A 153 -37.67 -22.87 38.12
N ASP A 154 -36.36 -22.96 38.40
CA ASP A 154 -35.88 -24.02 39.31
C ASP A 154 -34.41 -23.83 39.76
N ASN A 155 -33.88 -22.59 39.77
CA ASN A 155 -32.47 -22.36 40.13
C ASN A 155 -32.24 -21.69 41.49
N VAL A 156 -33.17 -21.84 42.44
CA VAL A 156 -32.98 -21.34 43.83
C VAL A 156 -32.48 -22.43 44.78
N GLU A 157 -32.64 -23.73 44.47
CA GLU A 157 -32.31 -24.79 45.43
C GLU A 157 -30.83 -25.22 45.42
N THR A 158 -30.07 -24.90 44.38
CA THR A 158 -28.67 -25.37 44.25
C THR A 158 -27.63 -24.44 44.92
N ALA A 159 -28.00 -23.19 45.23
CA ALA A 159 -27.07 -22.21 45.81
C ALA A 159 -26.83 -22.40 47.32
N ASP A 160 -27.79 -22.98 48.05
CA ASP A 160 -27.69 -23.10 49.52
C ASP A 160 -26.91 -24.34 50.00
N ARG A 161 -26.77 -25.39 49.16
CA ARG A 161 -25.98 -26.58 49.52
C ARG A 161 -24.46 -26.36 49.41
N VAL A 162 -23.99 -25.57 48.46
CA VAL A 162 -22.55 -25.31 48.27
C VAL A 162 -22.00 -24.44 49.41
N ARG A 163 -22.81 -23.52 49.95
CA ARG A 163 -22.37 -22.59 51.00
C ARG A 163 -22.18 -23.26 52.37
N ARG A 164 -22.91 -24.35 52.67
CA ARG A 164 -22.72 -25.12 53.91
C ARG A 164 -21.49 -26.03 53.91
N SER A 165 -21.06 -26.52 52.74
CA SER A 165 -19.91 -27.43 52.65
C SER A 165 -18.57 -26.69 52.82
N ASN A 166 -18.48 -25.45 52.32
CA ASN A 166 -17.25 -24.65 52.44
C ASN A 166 -16.96 -24.12 53.86
N LYS A 167 -17.97 -24.01 54.73
CA LYS A 167 -17.76 -23.53 56.11
C LYS A 167 -17.23 -24.60 57.08
N PHE A 168 -17.28 -25.88 56.71
CA PHE A 168 -16.77 -26.99 57.54
C PHE A 168 -15.28 -27.28 57.28
N ASN A 169 -14.77 -26.98 56.08
CA ASN A 169 -13.39 -27.24 55.72
C ASN A 169 -12.40 -26.15 56.18
N GLN A 170 -12.89 -24.96 56.55
CA GLN A 170 -12.04 -23.85 56.98
C GLN A 170 -11.67 -23.91 58.47
N THR A 171 -12.45 -24.58 59.31
CA THR A 171 -12.17 -24.73 60.75
C THR A 171 -11.19 -25.86 61.08
N LYS A 172 -10.81 -26.69 60.09
CA LYS A 172 -9.94 -27.88 60.30
C LYS A 172 -8.48 -27.64 59.89
N GLN A 173 -8.16 -26.48 59.33
CA GLN A 173 -6.84 -26.18 58.78
C GLN A 173 -6.03 -25.18 59.63
N GLU A 174 -6.59 -24.68 60.72
CA GLU A 174 -5.96 -23.70 61.64
C GLU A 174 -5.44 -24.34 62.95
N GLU A 175 -5.49 -25.68 63.09
CA GLU A 175 -5.06 -26.40 64.31
C GLU A 175 -3.83 -27.32 64.08
N ILE A 176 -3.11 -27.19 62.96
CA ILE A 176 -1.93 -28.05 62.63
C ILE A 176 -0.68 -27.21 62.24
N GLU A 177 -0.56 -25.97 62.72
CA GLU A 177 0.64 -25.14 62.54
C GLU A 177 1.11 -24.52 63.87
N GLU A 178 1.18 -25.33 64.93
CA GLU A 178 1.80 -24.94 66.20
C GLU A 178 2.55 -26.10 66.87
N VAL A 179 3.36 -26.88 66.12
CA VAL A 179 4.46 -27.68 66.71
C VAL A 179 5.54 -27.90 65.65
N GLN A 180 6.48 -26.97 65.49
CA GLN A 180 7.91 -27.23 65.19
C GLN A 180 8.64 -25.91 64.93
N ASP A 181 8.97 -25.20 66.01
CA ASP A 181 10.07 -24.23 66.02
C ASP A 181 10.71 -24.26 67.42
N ALA A 182 11.62 -25.21 67.62
CA ALA A 182 12.54 -25.21 68.77
C ALA A 182 13.74 -26.11 68.47
N ASN A 183 14.67 -25.65 67.64
CA ASN A 183 16.08 -25.72 68.02
C ASN A 183 16.97 -24.91 67.07
N SER A 184 17.46 -23.79 67.58
CA SER A 184 18.58 -23.01 67.05
C SER A 184 19.43 -22.58 68.25
N GLY A 185 20.73 -22.89 68.23
CA GLY A 185 21.74 -22.10 68.94
C GLY A 185 22.66 -22.81 69.95
N ASP A 186 23.84 -23.20 69.44
CA ASP A 186 25.18 -22.85 69.96
C ASP A 186 25.93 -23.66 71.05
N ASN A 187 27.27 -23.68 70.83
CA ASN A 187 28.39 -24.40 71.47
C ASN A 187 28.73 -23.98 72.92
N TYR A 188 29.54 -24.80 73.62
CA TYR A 188 30.89 -24.55 74.21
C TYR A 188 31.23 -25.72 75.18
N LEU A 189 32.28 -26.52 74.94
CA LEU A 189 33.66 -26.46 75.47
C LEU A 189 33.82 -26.88 76.95
N SER A 190 34.93 -27.61 77.18
CA SER A 190 35.34 -28.45 78.31
C SER A 190 35.56 -27.81 79.69
N ASP A 191 35.63 -28.74 80.66
CA ASP A 191 36.09 -28.71 82.06
C ASP A 191 35.13 -28.23 83.17
#